data_AF-A0A0B4BLS7-F1
#
_entry.id   AF-A0A0B4BLS7-F1
#
_cell.length_a   1.000
_cell.length_b   1.000
_cell.length_c   1.000
_cell.angle_alpha   90.00
_cell.angle_beta   90.00
_cell.angle_gamma   90.00
#
_symmetry.space_group_name_H-M   'P 1'
#
loop_
_entity.id
_entity.type
_entity.pdbx_description
1 polymer ?
#
loop_
_entity_poly.entity_id
_entity_poly.type
_entity_poly.pdbx_seq_one_letter_code
_entity_poly.pdbx_strand_id
1 'polypeptide(L)'
;MTSLKQYFLAGAAALALAALPGTGALAAAKPKGAKATPPEVIMQLYAGKTSNWSRGGHAYWAADGSFQGINKTGDAVGTGKWYVTRKGKLCSEADWHKAVDGAVKVLPFKSCWQFVTAPDGTVWERYLGEDGGWYRHNAEKQVSGNSQKRLFRKISKRLGL
;
A
#
# COMPACT_ATOMS: atom_id res chain seq x y z
N MET A 1 -57.03 21.41 41.36
CA MET A 1 -55.75 21.90 41.92
C MET A 1 -54.81 20.70 41.86
N THR A 2 -53.97 20.51 40.85
CA THR A 2 -52.83 21.34 40.43
C THR A 2 -52.60 21.22 38.92
N SER A 3 -52.14 22.32 38.33
CA SER A 3 -51.82 22.54 36.92
C SER A 3 -50.35 22.17 36.60
N LEU A 4 -50.00 22.26 35.29
CA LEU A 4 -48.70 22.18 34.59
C LEU A 4 -48.49 20.87 33.81
N LYS A 5 -48.09 20.85 32.53
CA LYS A 5 -47.56 21.90 31.66
C LYS A 5 -47.71 21.49 30.18
N GLN A 6 -47.89 22.52 29.37
CA GLN A 6 -48.05 22.52 27.92
C GLN A 6 -46.70 22.46 27.16
N TYR A 7 -46.78 21.86 25.96
CA TYR A 7 -45.98 22.05 24.73
C TYR A 7 -44.46 21.79 24.71
N PHE A 8 -43.99 21.03 23.72
CA PHE A 8 -43.22 21.61 22.61
C PHE A 8 -43.35 20.78 21.32
N LEU A 9 -43.50 21.52 20.24
CA LEU A 9 -43.59 21.14 18.83
C LEU A 9 -42.26 20.62 18.27
N ALA A 10 -42.39 19.76 17.24
CA ALA A 10 -41.65 19.74 15.97
C ALA A 10 -40.10 19.71 15.97
N GLY A 11 -39.56 18.77 15.19
CA GLY A 11 -38.16 18.85 14.73
C GLY A 11 -37.70 17.60 14.02
N ALA A 12 -37.83 17.58 12.69
CA ALA A 12 -37.28 16.55 11.82
C ALA A 12 -35.74 16.48 11.91
N ALA A 13 -35.19 15.28 11.91
CA ALA A 13 -33.79 15.05 11.52
C ALA A 13 -33.73 13.76 10.70
N ALA A 14 -34.04 13.88 9.40
CA ALA A 14 -33.65 12.89 8.42
C ALA A 14 -32.11 12.91 8.33
N LEU A 15 -31.47 11.92 8.95
CA LEU A 15 -30.05 11.65 8.77
C LEU A 15 -29.84 11.13 7.35
N ALA A 16 -29.61 12.07 6.42
CA ALA A 16 -29.03 11.75 5.13
C ALA A 16 -27.60 11.26 5.37
N LEU A 17 -27.39 9.94 5.33
CA LEU A 17 -26.06 9.36 5.18
C LEU A 17 -25.51 9.78 3.81
N ALA A 18 -24.73 10.85 3.79
CA ALA A 18 -23.85 11.15 2.68
C ALA A 18 -22.76 10.07 2.62
N ALA A 19 -23.01 9.02 1.83
CA ALA A 19 -21.98 8.09 1.41
C ALA A 19 -21.04 8.81 0.43
N LEU A 20 -19.95 9.37 0.96
CA LEU A 20 -18.82 9.80 0.13
C LEU A 20 -17.97 8.58 -0.26
N PRO A 21 -17.41 8.56 -1.49
CA PRO A 21 -17.18 7.35 -2.24
C PRO A 21 -15.81 6.73 -1.95
N GLY A 22 -15.77 5.41 -1.73
CA GLY A 22 -14.54 4.64 -1.83
C GLY A 22 -14.09 4.55 -3.28
N THR A 23 -13.44 5.59 -3.81
CA THR A 23 -12.85 5.61 -5.15
C THR A 23 -11.58 4.77 -5.18
N GLY A 24 -11.74 3.45 -5.25
CA GLY A 24 -10.80 2.64 -6.02
C GLY A 24 -10.92 3.09 -7.46
N ALA A 25 -10.12 4.07 -7.89
CA ALA A 25 -10.11 4.54 -9.27
C ALA A 25 -9.91 3.33 -10.20
N LEU A 26 -10.87 3.14 -11.11
CA LEU A 26 -10.85 2.12 -12.16
C LEU A 26 -9.48 2.13 -12.86
N ALA A 27 -8.96 0.94 -13.16
CA ALA A 27 -7.70 0.74 -13.88
C ALA A 27 -7.68 1.61 -15.15
N ALA A 28 -6.95 2.73 -15.11
CA ALA A 28 -6.99 3.73 -16.16
C ALA A 28 -5.89 3.47 -17.20
N ALA A 29 -6.06 4.04 -18.40
CA ALA A 29 -4.98 4.15 -19.35
C ALA A 29 -3.84 5.02 -18.78
N LYS A 30 -2.63 4.86 -19.33
CA LYS A 30 -1.51 5.75 -18.98
C LYS A 30 -1.93 7.20 -19.25
N PRO A 31 -1.73 8.14 -18.31
CA PRO A 31 -2.07 9.54 -18.55
C PRO A 31 -1.31 10.10 -19.74
N LYS A 32 -2.01 10.87 -20.59
CA LYS A 32 -1.44 11.48 -21.79
C LYS A 32 -0.30 12.43 -21.41
N GLY A 33 0.82 12.35 -22.13
CA GLY A 33 2.00 13.18 -21.88
C GLY A 33 2.80 12.82 -20.63
N ALA A 34 2.42 11.78 -19.89
CA ALA A 34 3.13 11.40 -18.67
C ALA A 34 4.53 10.84 -18.97
N LYS A 35 5.52 11.36 -18.23
CA LYS A 35 6.93 10.98 -18.31
C LYS A 35 7.30 10.09 -17.13
N ALA A 36 8.42 9.38 -17.21
CA ALA A 36 8.90 8.59 -16.08
C ALA A 36 9.06 9.49 -14.85
N THR A 37 8.56 9.05 -13.70
CA THR A 37 8.73 9.79 -12.44
C THR A 37 10.21 9.80 -12.05
N PRO A 38 10.79 10.96 -11.68
CA PRO A 38 12.19 11.02 -11.27
C PRO A 38 12.47 10.12 -10.06
N PRO A 39 13.63 9.43 -10.00
CA PRO A 39 13.95 8.51 -8.92
C PRO A 39 13.82 9.11 -7.52
N GLU A 40 14.25 10.35 -7.36
CA GLU A 40 14.20 11.12 -6.11
C GLU A 40 12.77 11.30 -5.57
N VAL A 41 11.79 11.48 -6.45
CA VAL A 41 10.38 11.57 -6.06
C VAL A 41 9.90 10.23 -5.52
N ILE A 42 10.26 9.13 -6.19
CA ILE A 42 9.91 7.78 -5.73
C ILE A 42 10.61 7.47 -4.39
N MET A 43 11.87 7.87 -4.23
CA MET A 43 12.59 7.71 -2.96
C MET A 43 11.89 8.47 -1.82
N GLN A 44 11.44 9.71 -2.05
CA GLN A 44 10.67 10.48 -1.04
C GLN A 44 9.35 9.80 -0.66
N LEU A 45 8.67 9.18 -1.62
CA LEU A 45 7.39 8.51 -1.41
C LEU A 45 7.52 7.20 -0.61
N TYR A 46 8.64 6.49 -0.73
CA TYR A 46 8.76 5.12 -0.19
C TYR A 46 9.84 4.92 0.87
N ALA A 47 10.97 5.62 0.80
CA ALA A 47 12.10 5.36 1.69
C ALA A 47 11.73 5.60 3.16
N GLY A 48 12.04 4.60 3.99
CA GLY A 48 11.69 4.59 5.41
C GLY A 48 10.19 4.44 5.68
N LYS A 49 9.39 3.93 4.73
CA LYS A 49 7.93 3.79 4.88
C LYS A 49 7.47 2.34 4.66
N THR A 50 6.32 2.01 5.24
CA THR A 50 5.56 0.81 4.94
C THR A 50 4.44 1.13 3.94
N SER A 51 4.44 0.45 2.81
CA SER A 51 3.27 0.37 1.93
C SER A 51 2.24 -0.62 2.47
N ASN A 52 1.00 -0.18 2.59
CA ASN A 52 -0.17 -1.02 2.85
C ASN A 52 -0.92 -1.26 1.53
N TRP A 53 -0.83 -2.47 0.98
CA TRP A 53 -1.43 -2.76 -0.32
C TRP A 53 -2.93 -3.00 -0.21
N SER A 54 -3.71 -2.51 -1.18
CA SER A 54 -5.17 -2.60 -1.15
C SER A 54 -5.72 -4.03 -1.12
N ARG A 55 -4.97 -4.99 -1.69
CA ARG A 55 -5.33 -6.42 -1.69
C ARG A 55 -4.82 -7.16 -0.43
N GLY A 56 -4.35 -6.41 0.57
CA GLY A 56 -3.69 -6.92 1.76
C GLY A 56 -2.18 -7.12 1.58
N GLY A 57 -1.50 -7.37 2.70
CA GLY A 57 -0.05 -7.47 2.74
C GLY A 57 0.63 -6.11 2.88
N HIS A 58 1.92 -6.18 3.17
CA HIS A 58 2.71 -5.02 3.57
C HIS A 58 4.13 -5.12 3.02
N ALA A 59 4.72 -3.99 2.68
CA ALA A 59 6.12 -3.88 2.33
C ALA A 59 6.75 -2.70 3.06
N TYR A 60 7.77 -2.95 3.88
CA TYR A 60 8.62 -1.93 4.44
C TYR A 60 9.85 -1.72 3.56
N TRP A 61 10.02 -0.49 3.10
CA TRP A 61 11.09 -0.02 2.23
C TRP A 61 12.09 0.75 3.09
N ALA A 62 13.02 0.06 3.74
CA ALA A 62 13.96 0.70 4.64
C ALA A 62 14.85 1.71 3.90
N ALA A 63 15.23 2.81 4.55
CA ALA A 63 16.01 3.88 3.92
C ALA A 63 17.42 3.43 3.46
N ASP A 64 17.93 2.33 4.02
CA ASP A 64 19.20 1.69 3.65
C ASP A 64 19.10 0.76 2.43
N GLY A 65 17.91 0.64 1.81
CA GLY A 65 17.67 -0.26 0.68
C GLY A 65 17.20 -1.65 1.09
N SER A 66 17.03 -1.95 2.39
CA SER A 66 16.50 -3.24 2.84
C SER A 66 14.99 -3.35 2.64
N PHE A 67 14.51 -4.52 2.26
CA PHE A 67 13.09 -4.84 2.06
C PHE A 67 12.60 -5.83 3.11
N GLN A 68 11.42 -5.57 3.68
CA GLN A 68 10.68 -6.53 4.49
C GLN A 68 9.22 -6.60 4.02
N GLY A 69 8.75 -7.80 3.67
CA GLY A 69 7.40 -8.05 3.19
C GLY A 69 6.61 -8.94 4.14
N ILE A 70 5.30 -8.71 4.19
CA ILE A 70 4.31 -9.65 4.74
C ILE A 70 3.26 -9.88 3.66
N ASN A 71 2.94 -11.12 3.35
CA ASN A 71 1.96 -11.40 2.32
C ASN A 71 0.53 -11.12 2.80
N LYS A 72 -0.44 -11.16 1.89
CA LYS A 72 -1.86 -10.85 2.18
C LYS A 72 -2.48 -11.69 3.30
N THR A 73 -2.04 -12.95 3.44
CA THR A 73 -2.57 -13.91 4.42
C THR A 73 -1.84 -13.86 5.77
N GLY A 74 -0.74 -13.11 5.88
CA GLY A 74 0.06 -13.03 7.11
C GLY A 74 0.74 -14.34 7.49
N ASP A 75 0.96 -15.24 6.53
CA ASP A 75 1.58 -16.56 6.72
C ASP A 75 2.94 -16.70 5.99
N ALA A 76 3.38 -15.65 5.29
CA ALA A 76 4.69 -15.58 4.69
C ALA A 76 5.35 -14.22 4.92
N VAL A 77 6.67 -14.22 5.06
CA VAL A 77 7.51 -13.02 5.14
C VAL A 77 8.55 -13.00 4.04
N GLY A 78 8.79 -11.82 3.46
CA GLY A 78 9.85 -11.59 2.49
C GLY A 78 10.98 -10.78 3.09
N THR A 79 12.23 -11.15 2.83
CA THR A 79 13.42 -10.34 3.17
C THR A 79 14.28 -10.16 1.94
N GLY A 80 14.82 -8.96 1.75
CA GLY A 80 15.75 -8.73 0.66
C GLY A 80 16.09 -7.26 0.51
N LYS A 81 16.15 -6.79 -0.73
CA LYS A 81 16.49 -5.41 -1.07
C LYS A 81 15.44 -4.77 -1.96
N TRP A 82 15.43 -3.45 -1.96
CA TRP A 82 14.67 -2.66 -2.91
C TRP A 82 15.52 -1.54 -3.50
N TYR A 83 15.10 -1.05 -4.65
CA TYR A 83 15.80 0.03 -5.36
C TYR A 83 14.86 0.77 -6.31
N VAL A 84 15.28 1.99 -6.67
CA VAL A 84 14.61 2.80 -7.67
C VAL A 84 15.49 2.93 -8.91
N THR A 85 14.91 2.70 -10.09
CA THR A 85 15.63 2.82 -11.38
C THR A 85 15.44 4.21 -11.99
N ARG A 86 16.39 4.63 -12.84
CA ARG A 86 16.29 5.87 -13.65
C ARG A 86 15.08 5.92 -14.58
N LYS A 87 14.43 4.79 -14.85
CA LYS A 87 13.23 4.70 -15.69
C LYS A 87 11.92 4.83 -14.89
N GLY A 88 11.99 5.35 -13.66
CA GLY A 88 10.83 5.53 -12.80
C GLY A 88 10.23 4.21 -12.36
N LYS A 89 11.05 3.28 -11.86
CA LYS A 89 10.56 2.00 -11.32
C LYS A 89 11.05 1.80 -9.90
N LEU A 90 10.17 1.34 -9.01
CA LEU A 90 10.51 0.82 -7.69
C LEU A 90 10.46 -0.70 -7.77
N CYS A 91 11.55 -1.38 -7.43
CA CYS A 91 11.66 -2.83 -7.50
C CYS A 91 12.08 -3.41 -6.15
N SER A 92 11.58 -4.61 -5.84
CA SER A 92 12.04 -5.46 -4.75
C SER A 92 12.60 -6.76 -5.30
N GLU A 93 13.66 -7.26 -4.69
CA GLU A 93 14.20 -8.61 -4.87
C GLU A 93 14.27 -9.23 -3.47
N ALA A 94 13.44 -10.25 -3.22
CA ALA A 94 13.26 -10.80 -1.88
C ALA A 94 13.02 -12.31 -1.90
N ASP A 95 13.51 -12.95 -0.84
CA ASP A 95 13.25 -14.35 -0.54
C ASP A 95 12.03 -14.45 0.36
N TRP A 96 10.96 -15.03 -0.17
CA TRP A 96 9.71 -15.23 0.56
C TRP A 96 9.69 -16.58 1.25
N HIS A 97 9.55 -16.54 2.57
CA HIS A 97 9.55 -17.70 3.43
C HIS A 97 8.12 -18.02 3.84
N LYS A 98 7.69 -19.27 3.62
CA LYS A 98 6.35 -19.76 3.96
C LYS A 98 6.40 -21.21 4.42
N ALA A 99 5.64 -21.56 5.45
CA ALA A 99 5.45 -22.95 5.83
C ALA A 99 4.51 -23.66 4.85
N VAL A 100 4.95 -24.79 4.30
CA VAL A 100 4.18 -25.70 3.45
C VAL A 100 4.44 -27.11 3.95
N ASP A 101 3.39 -27.82 4.36
CA ASP A 101 3.45 -29.20 4.87
C ASP A 101 4.48 -29.39 5.99
N GLY A 102 4.54 -28.44 6.93
CA GLY A 102 5.44 -28.49 8.09
C GLY A 102 6.89 -28.07 7.80
N ALA A 103 7.25 -27.79 6.55
CA ALA A 103 8.58 -27.31 6.17
C ALA A 103 8.54 -25.87 5.66
N VAL A 104 9.59 -25.09 5.94
CA VAL A 104 9.73 -23.73 5.39
C VAL A 104 10.22 -23.83 3.95
N LYS A 105 9.48 -23.23 3.03
CA LYS A 105 9.86 -23.04 1.64
C LYS A 105 10.34 -21.61 1.44
N VAL A 106 11.40 -21.47 0.65
CA VAL A 106 11.96 -20.18 0.23
C VAL A 106 11.62 -19.98 -1.25
N LEU A 107 11.01 -18.86 -1.56
CA LEU A 107 10.57 -18.50 -2.91
C LEU A 107 11.17 -17.13 -3.28
N PRO A 108 12.26 -17.11 -4.07
CA PRO A 108 12.81 -15.88 -4.59
C PRO A 108 11.78 -15.20 -5.50
N PHE A 109 11.51 -13.92 -5.25
CA PHE A 109 10.56 -13.15 -6.04
C PHE A 109 11.06 -11.73 -6.29
N LYS A 110 11.00 -11.34 -7.56
CA LYS A 110 11.26 -9.98 -8.00
C LYS A 110 9.94 -9.32 -8.39
N SER A 111 9.67 -8.16 -7.79
CA SER A 111 8.47 -7.37 -8.07
C SER A 111 8.87 -5.96 -8.44
N CYS A 112 8.15 -5.33 -9.38
CA CYS A 112 8.41 -3.94 -9.76
C CYS A 112 7.10 -3.18 -9.98
N TRP A 113 7.10 -1.92 -9.57
CA TRP A 113 6.08 -0.92 -9.87
C TRP A 113 6.70 0.15 -10.76
N GLN A 114 5.96 0.57 -11.79
CA GLN A 114 6.34 1.67 -12.66
C GLN A 114 5.59 2.93 -12.27
N PHE A 115 6.29 4.05 -12.25
CA PHE A 115 5.78 5.37 -11.89
C PHE A 115 5.95 6.33 -13.07
N VAL A 116 4.90 7.09 -13.34
CA VAL A 116 4.91 8.20 -14.29
C VAL A 116 4.29 9.43 -13.67
N THR A 117 4.81 10.59 -14.04
CA THR A 117 4.30 11.89 -13.60
C THR A 117 3.60 12.54 -14.79
N ALA A 118 2.32 12.86 -14.61
CA ALA A 118 1.53 13.57 -15.60
C ALA A 118 1.92 15.06 -15.66
N PRO A 119 1.54 15.80 -16.73
CA PRO A 119 1.90 17.21 -16.86
C PRO A 119 1.40 18.12 -15.73
N ASP A 120 0.35 17.71 -15.03
CA ASP A 120 -0.21 18.39 -13.84
C ASP A 120 0.55 18.09 -12.54
N GLY A 121 1.64 17.30 -12.60
CA GLY A 121 2.42 16.87 -11.45
C GLY A 121 1.86 15.64 -10.74
N THR A 122 0.71 15.11 -11.14
CA THR A 122 0.14 13.90 -10.52
C THR A 122 1.05 12.69 -10.80
N VAL A 123 1.42 11.96 -9.74
CA VAL A 123 2.11 10.67 -9.85
C VAL A 123 1.10 9.54 -10.04
N TRP A 124 1.38 8.67 -11.01
CA TRP A 124 0.63 7.47 -11.33
C TRP A 124 1.53 6.25 -11.23
N GLU A 125 0.99 5.13 -10.79
CA GLU A 125 1.70 3.89 -10.59
C GLU A 125 0.99 2.71 -11.27
N ARG A 126 1.78 1.74 -11.75
CA ARG A 126 1.30 0.47 -12.29
C ARG A 126 2.18 -0.67 -11.81
N TYR A 127 1.55 -1.76 -11.38
CA TYR A 127 2.27 -3.00 -11.08
C TYR A 127 2.71 -3.69 -12.38
N LEU A 128 3.94 -4.19 -12.43
CA LEU A 128 4.51 -4.83 -13.62
C LEU A 128 4.46 -6.37 -13.61
N GLY A 129 3.98 -6.98 -12.52
CA GLY A 129 3.91 -8.44 -12.41
C GLY A 129 2.65 -9.08 -13.00
N GLU A 130 1.67 -8.27 -13.40
CA GLU A 130 0.48 -8.71 -14.12
C GLU A 130 0.02 -7.61 -15.08
N ASP A 131 -0.85 -7.96 -16.03
CA ASP A 131 -1.50 -6.97 -16.89
C ASP A 131 -2.52 -6.17 -16.08
N GLY A 132 -2.07 -5.03 -15.53
CA GLY A 132 -2.89 -4.07 -14.81
C GLY A 132 -2.90 -2.69 -15.47
N GLY A 133 -3.88 -1.86 -15.10
CA GLY A 133 -3.92 -0.45 -15.51
C GLY A 133 -3.02 0.45 -14.68
N TRP A 134 -3.12 1.74 -14.94
CA TRP A 134 -2.50 2.80 -14.16
C TRP A 134 -3.46 3.29 -13.07
N TYR A 135 -2.89 3.57 -11.91
CA TYR A 135 -3.61 4.11 -10.75
C TYR A 135 -2.95 5.40 -10.32
N ARG A 136 -3.75 6.38 -9.88
CA ARG A 136 -3.20 7.55 -9.20
C ARG A 136 -2.52 7.08 -7.92
N HIS A 137 -1.28 7.49 -7.69
CA HIS A 137 -0.55 7.13 -6.48
C HIS A 137 -1.30 7.64 -5.25
N ASN A 138 -1.50 6.75 -4.26
CA ASN A 138 -2.15 7.10 -3.00
C ASN A 138 -1.11 7.15 -1.88
N ALA A 139 -0.77 8.37 -1.46
CA ALA A 139 0.20 8.63 -0.39
C ALA A 139 -0.26 8.10 0.98
N GLU A 140 -1.57 7.99 1.24
CA GLU A 140 -2.12 7.46 2.50
C GLU A 140 -1.75 5.99 2.73
N LYS A 141 -1.40 5.27 1.64
CA LYS A 141 -0.91 3.89 1.74
C LYS A 141 0.54 3.81 2.23
N GLN A 142 1.26 4.93 2.33
CA GLN A 142 2.66 5.00 2.72
C GLN A 142 2.77 5.51 4.16
N VAL A 143 2.92 4.60 5.11
CA VAL A 143 3.02 4.92 6.53
C VAL A 143 4.49 5.06 6.92
N SER A 144 4.87 6.17 7.56
CA SER A 144 6.25 6.36 8.03
C SER A 144 6.70 5.29 9.03
N GLY A 145 7.94 4.85 8.88
CA GLY A 145 8.55 3.79 9.68
C GLY A 145 8.11 2.38 9.30
N ASN A 146 8.64 1.39 10.02
CA ASN A 146 8.23 0.00 9.88
C ASN A 146 7.01 -0.30 10.75
N SER A 147 5.84 0.11 10.28
CA SER A 147 4.56 -0.04 11.00
C SER A 147 4.22 -1.51 11.32
N GLN A 148 4.75 -2.46 10.54
CA GLN A 148 4.46 -3.90 10.67
C GLN A 148 5.59 -4.70 11.35
N LYS A 149 6.59 -4.03 11.94
CA LYS A 149 7.77 -4.67 12.55
C LYS A 149 7.44 -5.76 13.58
N ARG A 150 6.38 -5.57 14.37
CA ARG A 150 5.95 -6.56 15.38
C ARG A 150 5.35 -7.80 14.73
N LEU A 151 4.48 -7.61 13.74
CA LEU A 151 3.85 -8.72 13.02
C LEU A 151 4.88 -9.50 12.20
N PHE A 152 5.76 -8.80 11.48
CA PHE A 152 6.88 -9.39 10.74
C PHE A 152 7.69 -10.34 11.65
N ARG A 153 8.20 -9.84 12.79
CA ARG A 153 8.98 -10.65 13.74
C ARG A 153 8.21 -11.85 14.29
N LYS A 154 6.90 -11.71 14.52
CA LYS A 154 6.05 -12.81 15.00
C LYS A 154 5.97 -13.93 13.96
N ILE A 155 5.81 -13.58 12.67
CA ILE A 155 5.74 -14.55 11.59
C ILE A 155 7.13 -15.17 11.34
N SER A 156 8.18 -14.36 11.29
CA SER A 156 9.58 -14.83 11.20
C SER A 156 9.88 -15.89 12.26
N LYS A 157 9.58 -15.60 13.54
CA LYS A 157 9.78 -16.55 14.64
C LYS A 157 9.01 -17.86 14.44
N ARG A 158 7.77 -17.81 13.93
CA ARG A 158 6.97 -19.01 13.64
C ARG A 158 7.59 -19.85 12.51
N LEU A 159 8.27 -19.19 11.57
CA LEU A 159 8.99 -19.82 10.48
C LEU A 159 10.44 -20.19 10.85
N GLY A 160 10.86 -19.99 12.11
CA GLY A 160 12.23 -20.31 12.53
C GLY A 160 13.31 -19.40 11.94
N LEU A 161 12.95 -18.16 11.58
CA LEU A 161 13.84 -17.11 11.07
C LEU A 161 14.24 -16.10 12.16
#